data_AF-A0A958J7V7-F1
#
_entry.id   AF-A0A958J7V7-F1
#
_cell.length_a   1.000
_cell.length_b   1.000
_cell.length_c   1.000
_cell.angle_alpha   90.00
_cell.angle_beta   90.00
_cell.angle_gamma   90.00
#
_symmetry.space_group_name_H-M   'P 1'
#
loop_
_entity.id
_entity.type
_entity.pdbx_description
1 polymer ?
#
loop_
_entity_poly.entity_id
_entity_poly.type
_entity_poly.pdbx_seq_one_letter_code
_entity_poly.pdbx_strand_id
1 'polypeptide(L)'
;TAYRTFAELYLFAPLGITDYQCEMLTYQVAFASGGLYLRPRDMAKFGQLYLQHGVWNDEPVISPEWVEASTRETIAVPASENFFPGIISGYGYQWWLGTFPRGNTPFYFAAGWGGQYIVVFPSLEMVVVITGGSYETGDGGMFYRMVNDYILPAAL
;
A
#
# COMPACT_ATOMS: atom_id res chain seq x y z
N THR A 1 14.01 -19.84 2.21
CA THR A 1 13.89 -19.66 3.67
C THR A 1 12.46 -19.90 4.08
N ALA A 2 12.19 -20.19 5.35
CA ALA A 2 10.81 -20.35 5.84
C ALA A 2 9.94 -19.12 5.49
N TYR A 3 10.49 -17.90 5.61
CA TYR A 3 9.82 -16.68 5.18
C TYR A 3 9.42 -16.68 3.71
N ARG A 4 10.38 -16.95 2.80
CA ARG A 4 10.09 -16.93 1.35
C ARG A 4 9.07 -18.00 0.99
N THR A 5 9.19 -19.20 1.56
CA THR A 5 8.23 -20.28 1.35
C THR A 5 6.83 -19.90 1.86
N PHE A 6 6.73 -19.25 3.01
CA PHE A 6 5.46 -18.77 3.55
C PHE A 6 4.84 -17.69 2.64
N ALA A 7 5.60 -16.66 2.27
CA ALA A 7 5.11 -15.58 1.41
C ALA A 7 4.69 -16.11 0.01
N GLU A 8 5.44 -17.06 -0.54
CA GLU A 8 5.10 -17.73 -1.80
C GLU A 8 3.74 -18.43 -1.70
N LEU A 9 3.58 -19.32 -0.72
CA LEU A 9 2.41 -20.19 -0.60
C LEU A 9 1.14 -19.43 -0.28
N TYR A 10 1.22 -18.44 0.61
CA TYR A 10 0.05 -17.81 1.21
C TYR A 10 -0.30 -16.44 0.62
N LEU A 11 0.56 -15.86 -0.22
CA LEU A 11 0.30 -14.54 -0.79
C LEU A 11 0.68 -14.44 -2.27
N PHE A 12 1.93 -14.71 -2.63
CA PHE A 12 2.41 -14.44 -3.98
C PHE A 12 1.85 -15.42 -5.02
N ALA A 13 1.86 -16.73 -4.74
CA ALA A 13 1.30 -17.73 -5.66
C ALA A 13 -0.21 -17.56 -5.87
N PRO A 14 -1.06 -17.36 -4.82
CA PRO A 14 -2.48 -17.03 -5.01
C PRO A 14 -2.74 -15.82 -5.91
N LEU A 15 -1.89 -14.78 -5.81
CA LEU A 15 -1.98 -13.58 -6.64
C LEU A 15 -1.29 -13.73 -8.02
N GLY A 16 -0.69 -14.89 -8.32
CA GLY A 16 0.11 -15.10 -9.54
C GLY A 16 1.28 -14.14 -9.66
N ILE A 17 1.91 -13.78 -8.53
CA ILE A 17 3.13 -12.96 -8.46
C ILE A 17 4.31 -13.92 -8.49
N THR A 18 4.95 -14.05 -9.66
CA THR A 18 6.00 -15.05 -9.89
C THR A 18 7.40 -14.46 -10.01
N ASP A 19 7.51 -13.14 -10.15
CA ASP A 19 8.79 -12.43 -10.31
C ASP A 19 8.89 -11.33 -9.26
N TYR A 20 9.45 -11.70 -8.12
CA TYR A 20 9.77 -10.79 -7.02
C TYR A 20 11.14 -11.12 -6.46
N GLN A 21 11.76 -10.13 -5.82
CA GLN A 21 12.98 -10.34 -5.06
C GLN A 21 12.77 -9.86 -3.64
N CYS A 22 13.37 -10.57 -2.70
CA CYS A 22 13.40 -10.16 -1.31
C CYS A 22 14.86 -10.14 -0.87
N GLU A 23 15.32 -8.96 -0.48
CA GLU A 23 16.62 -8.76 0.13
C GLU A 23 16.68 -9.51 1.47
N MET A 24 17.84 -10.11 1.71
CA MET A 24 18.08 -10.95 2.87
C MET A 24 19.18 -10.33 3.71
N LEU A 25 18.91 -10.07 4.99
CA LEU A 25 19.93 -9.64 5.95
C LEU A 25 20.88 -10.79 6.28
N THR A 26 20.35 -12.02 6.33
CA THR A 26 21.11 -13.26 6.49
C THR A 26 20.45 -14.39 5.70
N TYR A 27 21.07 -15.58 5.64
CA TYR A 27 20.46 -16.74 4.98
C TYR A 27 19.05 -17.10 5.52
N GLN A 28 18.67 -16.68 6.73
CA GLN A 28 17.37 -17.01 7.33
C GLN A 28 16.46 -15.80 7.54
N VAL A 29 17.00 -14.58 7.53
CA VAL A 29 16.27 -13.35 7.90
C VAL A 29 16.10 -12.44 6.68
N ALA A 30 14.85 -12.24 6.27
CA ALA A 30 14.48 -11.30 5.21
C ALA A 30 14.47 -9.85 5.72
N PHE A 31 14.85 -8.91 4.87
CA PHE A 31 14.70 -7.48 5.14
C PHE A 31 13.24 -7.04 4.90
N ALA A 32 12.35 -7.47 5.79
CA ALA A 32 10.90 -7.34 5.59
C ALA A 32 10.35 -5.90 5.65
N SER A 33 11.12 -4.93 6.15
CA SER A 33 10.68 -3.54 6.25
C SER A 33 10.88 -2.71 4.98
N GLY A 34 11.55 -3.23 3.94
CA GLY A 34 11.80 -2.46 2.72
C GLY A 34 12.55 -3.18 1.60
N GLY A 35 13.03 -4.41 1.82
CA GLY A 35 13.82 -5.16 0.85
C GLY A 35 13.00 -5.90 -0.23
N LEU A 36 11.71 -5.60 -0.38
CA LEU A 36 10.84 -6.29 -1.32
C LEU A 36 10.79 -5.53 -2.66
N TYR A 37 11.13 -6.24 -3.73
CA TYR A 37 11.06 -5.74 -5.10
C TYR A 37 9.89 -6.41 -5.81
N LEU A 38 8.94 -5.59 -6.26
CA LEU A 38 7.77 -5.99 -7.02
C LEU A 38 7.65 -5.12 -8.28
N ARG A 39 7.02 -5.67 -9.31
CA ARG A 39 6.57 -4.87 -10.46
C ARG A 39 5.34 -4.05 -10.04
N PRO A 40 5.10 -2.85 -10.60
CA PRO A 40 3.94 -2.04 -10.25
C PRO A 40 2.59 -2.77 -10.39
N ARG A 41 2.47 -3.64 -11.40
CA ARG A 41 1.27 -4.48 -11.57
C ARG A 41 1.06 -5.48 -10.43
N ASP A 42 2.13 -6.01 -9.85
CA ASP A 42 2.05 -6.98 -8.76
C ASP A 42 1.77 -6.27 -7.42
N MET A 43 2.26 -5.04 -7.26
CA MET A 43 1.82 -4.13 -6.19
C MET A 43 0.31 -3.82 -6.31
N ALA A 44 -0.19 -3.60 -7.53
CA ALA A 44 -1.60 -3.31 -7.77
C ALA A 44 -2.50 -4.50 -7.40
N LYS A 45 -2.06 -5.74 -7.67
CA LYS A 45 -2.77 -6.94 -7.20
C LYS A 45 -2.91 -6.98 -5.69
N PHE A 46 -1.86 -6.60 -4.96
CA PHE A 46 -1.92 -6.54 -3.50
C PHE A 46 -2.91 -5.47 -3.00
N GLY A 47 -2.90 -4.27 -3.60
CA GLY A 47 -3.91 -3.26 -3.30
C GLY A 47 -5.33 -3.70 -3.65
N GLN A 48 -5.50 -4.38 -4.79
CA GLN A 48 -6.78 -4.90 -5.25
C GLN A 48 -7.31 -6.00 -4.34
N LEU A 49 -6.44 -6.87 -3.83
CA LEU A 49 -6.79 -7.87 -2.82
C LEU A 49 -7.43 -7.21 -1.58
N TYR A 50 -6.85 -6.10 -1.10
CA TYR A 50 -7.40 -5.33 0.02
C TYR A 50 -8.71 -4.63 -0.34
N LEU A 51 -8.81 -4.07 -1.54
CA LEU A 51 -10.04 -3.47 -2.04
C LEU A 51 -11.18 -4.51 -2.13
N GLN A 52 -10.86 -5.76 -2.46
CA GLN A 52 -11.78 -6.89 -2.56
C GLN A 52 -11.93 -7.67 -1.24
N HIS A 53 -11.62 -7.03 -0.11
CA HIS A 53 -11.80 -7.61 1.23
C HIS A 53 -11.11 -8.98 1.43
N GLY A 54 -9.95 -9.16 0.79
CA GLY A 54 -9.10 -10.34 0.95
C GLY A 54 -9.43 -11.50 0.02
N VAL A 55 -10.34 -11.31 -0.94
CA VAL A 55 -10.69 -12.30 -1.97
C VAL A 55 -9.99 -11.95 -3.29
N TRP A 56 -9.43 -12.96 -3.96
CA TRP A 56 -8.80 -12.83 -5.28
C TRP A 56 -9.27 -13.96 -6.19
N ASN A 57 -9.90 -13.62 -7.33
CA ASN A 57 -10.49 -14.60 -8.25
C ASN A 57 -11.39 -15.62 -7.53
N ASP A 58 -12.31 -15.13 -6.68
CA ASP A 58 -13.23 -15.93 -5.85
C ASP A 58 -12.57 -16.80 -4.76
N GLU A 59 -11.24 -16.76 -4.61
CA GLU A 59 -10.51 -17.48 -3.57
C GLU A 59 -10.16 -16.56 -2.38
N PRO A 60 -10.46 -16.95 -1.14
CA PRO A 60 -10.08 -16.20 0.05
C PRO A 60 -8.56 -16.35 0.31
N VAL A 61 -7.81 -15.25 0.20
CA VAL A 61 -6.37 -15.21 0.47
C VAL A 61 -6.08 -14.62 1.85
N ILE A 62 -6.82 -13.58 2.22
CA ILE A 62 -6.75 -12.90 3.53
C ILE A 62 -8.18 -12.82 4.07
N SER A 63 -8.36 -12.95 5.39
CA SER A 63 -9.70 -12.85 5.95
C SER A 63 -10.23 -11.40 5.86
N PRO A 64 -11.53 -11.20 5.58
CA PRO A 64 -12.14 -9.86 5.55
C PRO A 64 -11.95 -9.11 6.87
N GLU A 65 -12.01 -9.82 8.01
CA GLU A 65 -11.81 -9.24 9.34
C GLU A 65 -10.39 -8.71 9.52
N TRP A 66 -9.39 -9.37 8.93
CA TRP A 66 -8.02 -8.87 8.94
C TRP A 66 -7.85 -7.63 8.07
N VAL A 67 -8.48 -7.59 6.90
CA VAL A 67 -8.48 -6.40 6.05
C VAL A 67 -9.06 -5.23 6.84
N GLU A 68 -10.26 -5.39 7.42
CA GLU A 68 -10.90 -4.36 8.24
C GLU A 68 -10.03 -3.93 9.42
N ALA A 69 -9.50 -4.88 10.19
CA ALA A 69 -8.70 -4.58 11.37
C ALA A 69 -7.39 -3.86 11.01
N SER A 70 -6.72 -4.27 9.94
CA SER A 70 -5.42 -3.72 9.53
C SER A 70 -5.52 -2.34 8.89
N THR A 71 -6.64 -2.04 8.22
CA THR A 71 -6.89 -0.73 7.58
C THR A 71 -7.76 0.19 8.43
N ARG A 72 -8.02 -0.15 9.69
CA ARG A 72 -8.69 0.75 10.65
C ARG A 72 -7.64 1.57 11.40
N GLU A 73 -7.98 2.82 11.69
CA GLU A 73 -7.17 3.66 12.55
C GLU A 73 -6.96 2.99 13.91
N THR A 74 -5.69 2.72 14.23
CA THR A 74 -5.25 2.20 15.52
C THR A 74 -4.62 3.31 16.36
N ILE A 75 -3.91 4.24 15.70
CA ILE A 75 -3.32 5.41 16.33
C ILE A 75 -3.53 6.63 15.43
N ALA A 76 -3.89 7.75 16.05
CA ALA A 76 -3.98 9.04 15.36
C ALA A 76 -2.58 9.58 15.06
N VAL A 77 -2.41 10.17 13.88
CA VAL A 77 -1.17 10.84 13.46
C VAL A 77 -1.40 12.35 13.53
N PRO A 78 -0.69 13.07 14.43
CA PRO A 78 -0.85 14.53 14.53
C PRO A 78 -0.43 15.23 13.23
N ALA A 79 -1.12 16.32 12.90
CA ALA A 79 -0.79 17.12 11.71
C ALA A 79 0.66 17.64 11.70
N SER A 80 1.27 17.83 12.88
CA SER A 80 2.67 18.24 13.03
C SER A 80 3.68 17.16 12.60
N GLU A 81 3.25 15.91 12.53
CA GLU A 81 4.10 14.75 12.17
C GLU A 81 3.81 14.27 10.74
N ASN A 82 3.03 15.04 9.98
CA ASN A 82 2.67 14.69 8.61
C ASN A 82 3.80 15.04 7.63
N PHE A 83 4.38 13.99 7.04
CA PHE A 83 5.32 14.10 5.92
C PHE A 83 4.61 14.28 4.56
N PHE A 84 3.28 14.18 4.53
CA PHE A 84 2.42 14.46 3.39
C PHE A 84 1.61 15.74 3.66
N PRO A 85 1.10 16.47 2.66
CA PRO A 85 0.45 17.78 2.82
C PRO A 85 -0.86 17.78 3.63
N GLY A 86 -0.81 17.48 4.93
CA GLY A 86 -1.94 17.48 5.85
C GLY A 86 -3.01 16.42 5.60
N ILE A 87 -2.78 15.47 4.68
CA ILE A 87 -3.81 14.50 4.27
C ILE A 87 -3.86 13.24 5.13
N ILE A 88 -2.86 13.01 5.98
CA ILE A 88 -2.76 11.82 6.82
C ILE A 88 -3.32 12.13 8.21
N SER A 89 -4.12 11.22 8.75
CA SER A 89 -4.77 11.38 10.05
C SER A 89 -4.53 10.21 10.99
N GLY A 90 -4.11 9.05 10.47
CA GLY A 90 -4.00 7.85 11.28
C GLY A 90 -3.06 6.80 10.72
N TYR A 91 -2.79 5.80 11.54
CA TYR A 91 -2.03 4.60 11.19
C TYR A 91 -2.73 3.35 11.73
N GLY A 92 -2.76 2.31 10.92
CA GLY A 92 -3.30 0.98 11.22
C GLY A 92 -2.17 -0.05 11.32
N TYR A 93 -2.46 -1.32 11.01
CA TYR A 93 -1.43 -2.35 10.99
C TYR A 93 -0.64 -2.28 9.68
N GLN A 94 0.41 -1.45 9.67
CA GLN A 94 1.29 -1.20 8.52
C GLN A 94 0.65 -0.38 7.37
N TRP A 95 -0.47 0.29 7.65
CA TRP A 95 -1.19 1.15 6.70
C TRP A 95 -1.28 2.57 7.24
N TRP A 96 -0.91 3.55 6.42
CA TRP A 96 -1.23 4.94 6.67
C TRP A 96 -2.68 5.22 6.23
N LEU A 97 -3.39 6.06 6.97
CA LEU A 97 -4.77 6.45 6.67
C LEU A 97 -4.87 7.96 6.51
N GLY A 98 -5.78 8.37 5.63
CA GLY A 98 -5.97 9.78 5.37
C GLY A 98 -7.22 10.09 4.60
N THR A 99 -7.42 11.38 4.34
CA THR A 99 -8.49 11.89 3.48
C THR A 99 -7.91 12.95 2.57
N PHE A 100 -8.08 12.76 1.26
CA PHE A 100 -7.81 13.83 0.31
C PHE A 100 -8.92 14.88 0.42
N PRO A 101 -8.58 16.18 0.47
CA PRO A 101 -9.58 17.24 0.58
C PRO A 101 -10.50 17.30 -0.64
N ARG A 102 -9.98 16.95 -1.81
CA ARG A 102 -10.77 16.82 -3.04
C ARG A 102 -11.76 15.67 -2.87
N GLY A 103 -13.05 15.99 -3.00
CA GLY A 103 -14.12 15.01 -2.85
C GLY A 103 -14.26 14.44 -1.44
N ASN A 104 -13.55 14.99 -0.45
CA ASN A 104 -13.45 14.42 0.90
C ASN A 104 -13.19 12.90 0.87
N THR A 105 -12.24 12.48 0.02
CA THR A 105 -12.08 11.08 -0.37
C THR A 105 -11.15 10.35 0.60
N PRO A 106 -11.66 9.41 1.41
CA PRO A 106 -10.85 8.63 2.34
C PRO A 106 -9.99 7.61 1.57
N PHE A 107 -8.82 7.33 2.12
CA PHE A 107 -7.91 6.33 1.58
C PHE A 107 -7.06 5.70 2.68
N TYR A 108 -6.52 4.53 2.38
CA TYR A 108 -5.40 3.97 3.12
C TYR A 108 -4.30 3.57 2.13
N PHE A 109 -3.05 3.62 2.57
CA PHE A 109 -1.93 3.34 1.69
C PHE A 109 -0.69 2.80 2.41
N ALA A 110 0.08 2.01 1.66
CA ALA A 110 1.43 1.62 2.04
C ALA A 110 2.41 2.59 1.37
N ALA A 111 3.38 3.08 2.14
CA ALA A 111 4.40 4.02 1.68
C ALA A 111 5.79 3.41 1.85
N GLY A 112 6.55 3.34 0.77
CA GLY A 112 7.94 2.92 0.72
C GLY A 112 8.86 4.07 0.32
N TRP A 113 10.05 4.08 0.90
CA TRP A 113 11.04 5.12 0.65
C TRP A 113 11.40 5.22 -0.85
N GLY A 114 11.51 6.45 -1.35
CA GLY A 114 11.83 6.75 -2.75
C GLY A 114 10.64 6.84 -3.70
N GLY A 115 9.41 6.93 -3.19
CA GLY A 115 8.21 7.15 -3.99
C GLY A 115 7.45 5.89 -4.36
N GLN A 116 7.44 4.88 -3.48
CA GLN A 116 6.71 3.63 -3.71
C GLN A 116 5.39 3.64 -2.95
N TYR A 117 4.26 3.62 -3.65
CA TYR A 117 2.94 3.74 -3.02
C TYR A 117 1.97 2.70 -3.56
N ILE A 118 1.22 2.08 -2.65
CA ILE A 118 0.01 1.31 -2.95
C ILE A 118 -1.13 2.00 -2.22
N VAL A 119 -2.01 2.66 -2.96
CA VAL A 119 -3.09 3.49 -2.39
C VAL A 119 -4.42 2.87 -2.77
N VAL A 120 -5.29 2.70 -1.78
CA VAL A 120 -6.63 2.14 -1.97
C VAL A 120 -7.67 3.18 -1.59
N PHE A 121 -8.63 3.39 -2.50
CA PHE A 121 -9.79 4.25 -2.33
C PHE A 121 -11.05 3.40 -2.33
N PRO A 122 -11.51 2.89 -1.18
CA PRO A 122 -12.66 1.99 -1.11
C PRO A 122 -13.93 2.59 -1.73
N SER A 123 -14.20 3.87 -1.47
CA SER A 123 -15.40 4.57 -1.96
C SER A 123 -15.41 4.77 -3.48
N LEU A 124 -14.26 4.62 -4.14
CA LEU A 124 -14.10 4.79 -5.59
C LEU A 124 -13.81 3.47 -6.31
N GLU A 125 -13.81 2.34 -5.58
CA GLU A 125 -13.41 1.03 -6.12
C GLU A 125 -12.10 1.09 -6.90
N MET A 126 -11.12 1.84 -6.37
CA MET A 126 -9.92 2.21 -7.10
C MET A 126 -8.64 1.91 -6.31
N VAL A 127 -7.64 1.38 -7.02
CA VAL A 127 -6.26 1.21 -6.54
C VAL A 127 -5.34 2.05 -7.41
N VAL A 128 -4.44 2.80 -6.78
CA VAL A 128 -3.40 3.59 -7.43
C VAL A 128 -2.05 3.07 -6.98
N VAL A 129 -1.18 2.74 -7.94
CA VAL A 129 0.22 2.41 -7.69
C VAL A 129 1.10 3.46 -8.32
N ILE A 130 2.03 3.98 -7.52
CA ILE A 130 3.07 4.90 -7.96
C ILE A 130 4.42 4.29 -7.55
N THR A 131 5.37 4.27 -8.47
CA THR A 131 6.75 3.85 -8.20
C THR A 131 7.69 4.94 -8.66
N GLY A 132 8.72 5.22 -7.87
CA GLY A 132 9.66 6.32 -8.11
C GLY A 132 11.12 5.96 -7.78
N GLY A 133 11.98 6.97 -7.79
CA GLY A 133 13.38 6.86 -7.37
C GLY A 133 13.85 8.09 -6.58
N SER A 134 12.92 8.78 -5.90
CA SER A 134 13.15 10.08 -5.25
C SER A 134 13.73 9.91 -3.84
N TYR A 135 14.91 9.29 -3.73
CA TYR A 135 15.53 8.97 -2.44
C TYR A 135 16.10 10.18 -1.70
N GLU A 136 16.44 11.25 -2.42
CA GLU A 136 17.16 12.41 -1.86
C GLU A 136 16.26 13.62 -1.58
N THR A 137 15.15 13.78 -2.32
CA THR A 137 14.36 15.03 -2.34
C THR A 137 13.03 14.94 -1.60
N GLY A 138 12.69 13.76 -1.06
CA GLY A 138 11.34 13.46 -0.60
C GLY A 138 10.34 13.35 -1.76
N ASP A 139 9.23 12.68 -1.50
CA ASP A 139 8.26 12.21 -2.50
C ASP A 139 6.80 12.59 -2.15
N GLY A 140 6.51 12.88 -0.88
CA GLY A 140 5.15 13.16 -0.41
C GLY A 140 4.41 14.30 -1.11
N GLY A 141 5.12 15.37 -1.49
CA GLY A 141 4.53 16.47 -2.27
C GLY A 141 4.25 16.11 -3.73
N MET A 142 5.03 15.21 -4.33
CA MET A 142 4.78 14.69 -5.67
C MET A 142 3.61 13.72 -5.66
N PHE A 143 3.58 12.80 -4.69
CA PHE A 143 2.46 11.90 -4.44
C PHE A 143 1.15 12.67 -4.33
N TYR A 144 1.11 13.68 -3.46
CA TYR A 144 -0.07 14.52 -3.28
C TYR A 144 -0.55 15.12 -4.60
N ARG A 145 0.34 15.76 -5.37
CA ARG A 145 -0.04 16.41 -6.64
C ARG A 145 -0.53 15.41 -7.67
N MET A 146 0.15 14.27 -7.85
CA MET A 146 -0.31 13.23 -8.78
C MET A 146 -1.73 12.78 -8.47
N VAL A 147 -2.01 12.49 -7.19
CA VAL A 147 -3.32 12.00 -6.79
C VAL A 147 -4.38 13.11 -6.80
N ASN A 148 -4.10 14.25 -6.16
CA ASN A 148 -5.07 15.33 -5.97
C ASN A 148 -5.37 16.12 -7.24
N ASP A 149 -4.36 16.35 -8.10
CA ASP A 149 -4.49 17.28 -9.23
C ASP A 149 -4.78 16.56 -10.55
N TYR A 150 -4.52 15.24 -10.64
CA TYR A 150 -4.69 14.48 -11.88
C TYR A 150 -5.59 13.24 -11.73
N ILE A 151 -5.36 12.39 -10.72
CA ILE A 151 -6.10 11.11 -10.61
C ILE A 151 -7.51 11.33 -10.06
N LEU A 152 -7.66 11.94 -8.88
CA LEU A 152 -8.98 12.17 -8.28
C LEU A 152 -9.91 13.01 -9.16
N PRO A 153 -9.45 14.07 -9.87
CA PRO A 153 -10.29 14.78 -10.82
C PRO A 153 -10.81 13.94 -11.99
N ALA A 154 -10.15 12.83 -12.34
CA ALA A 154 -10.59 11.94 -13.41
C ALA A 154 -11.50 10.80 -12.92
N ALA A 155 -11.52 10.55 -11.61
CA ALA A 155 -12.25 9.44 -10.99
C ALA A 155 -13.56 9.87 -10.28
N LEU A 156 -13.71 11.17 -9.99
CA LEU A 156 -14.90 11.79 -9.38
C LEU A 156 -15.80 12.42 -10.45
#